data_AF-A0A968SYX0-F1
#
_entry.id   AF-A0A968SYX0-F1
#
_cell.length_a   1.000
_cell.length_b   1.000
_cell.length_c   1.000
_cell.angle_alpha   90.00
_cell.angle_beta   90.00
_cell.angle_gamma   90.00
#
_symmetry.space_group_name_H-M   'P 1'
#
loop_
_entity.id
_entity.type
_entity.pdbx_description
1 polymer ?
#
loop_
_entity_poly.entity_id
_entity_poly.type
_entity_poly.pdbx_seq_one_letter_code
_entity_poly.pdbx_strand_id
1 'polypeptide(L)'
;MFHLVRLGHVFMPMYLPLVLLGFLVRPTAAGMTAFVIPIGSALFTGMPPFHPPIAWVMALELASMAAIARPMRRALRGLPSLVALGLVLLVGRALNFYGMLVAARLMGMPDTFTAGLSFLLGWPGVVLMLVVIPPVLRAVEPKGKQ
;
A
#
# COMPACT_ATOMS: atom_id res chain seq x y z
N MET A 1 -4.00 -19.99 17.77
CA MET A 1 -2.78 -20.30 16.97
C MET A 1 -2.39 -19.23 15.94
N PHE A 2 -3.19 -18.15 15.71
CA PHE A 2 -2.85 -17.06 14.78
C PHE A 2 -1.96 -15.94 15.38
N HIS A 3 -1.66 -15.97 16.69
CA HIS A 3 -0.78 -14.98 17.35
C HIS A 3 0.70 -15.41 17.42
N LEU A 4 1.01 -16.68 17.16
CA LEU A 4 2.37 -17.21 17.25
C LEU A 4 3.25 -16.85 16.05
N VAL A 5 2.65 -16.49 14.91
CA VAL A 5 3.41 -16.31 13.66
C VAL A 5 3.65 -14.84 13.30
N ARG A 6 3.16 -13.86 14.08
CA ARG A 6 3.19 -12.42 13.73
C ARG A 6 2.74 -12.14 12.28
N LEU A 7 1.98 -13.07 11.68
CA LEU A 7 1.59 -13.02 10.27
C LEU A 7 0.73 -11.78 10.00
N GLY A 8 -0.02 -11.27 10.99
CA GLY A 8 -0.78 -10.02 10.85
C GLY A 8 0.05 -8.79 10.44
N HIS A 9 1.33 -8.70 10.85
CA HIS A 9 2.24 -7.65 10.36
C HIS A 9 2.74 -7.93 8.93
N VAL A 10 2.89 -9.22 8.59
CA VAL A 10 3.35 -9.71 7.27
C VAL A 10 2.26 -9.53 6.21
N PHE A 11 0.98 -9.68 6.59
CA PHE A 11 -0.16 -9.58 5.70
C PHE A 11 -0.64 -8.15 5.45
N MET A 12 -0.08 -7.14 6.13
CA MET A 12 -0.45 -5.71 5.99
C MET A 12 -1.96 -5.54 5.69
N PRO A 13 -2.86 -5.98 6.59
CA PRO A 13 -4.28 -6.20 6.32
C PRO A 13 -5.01 -4.95 5.80
N MET A 14 -4.42 -3.78 5.99
CA MET A 14 -4.94 -2.50 5.54
C MET A 14 -4.54 -2.14 4.09
N TYR A 15 -3.37 -2.57 3.59
CA TYR A 15 -2.95 -2.23 2.22
C TYR A 15 -3.80 -2.92 1.17
N LEU A 16 -4.06 -4.22 1.35
CA LEU A 16 -4.77 -5.03 0.37
C LEU A 16 -6.18 -4.49 0.04
N PRO A 17 -7.05 -4.18 1.02
CA PRO A 17 -8.36 -3.60 0.73
C PRO A 17 -8.27 -2.18 0.15
N LEU A 18 -7.32 -1.35 0.58
CA LEU A 18 -7.20 0.04 0.09
C LEU A 18 -6.63 0.12 -1.33
N VAL A 19 -5.63 -0.68 -1.66
CA VAL A 19 -5.08 -0.77 -3.02
C VAL A 19 -6.15 -1.34 -3.96
N LEU A 20 -6.89 -2.37 -3.53
CA LEU A 20 -8.01 -2.92 -4.30
C LEU A 20 -9.10 -1.86 -4.53
N LEU A 21 -9.47 -1.09 -3.51
CA LEU A 21 -10.41 0.03 -3.62
C LEU A 21 -9.97 1.03 -4.69
N GLY A 22 -8.66 1.29 -4.79
CA GLY A 22 -8.04 2.13 -5.81
C GLY A 22 -8.33 1.70 -7.24
N PHE A 23 -8.49 0.40 -7.50
CA PHE A 23 -8.84 -0.10 -8.83
C PHE A 23 -10.36 -0.03 -9.11
N LEU A 24 -11.19 -0.11 -8.07
CA LEU A 24 -12.64 -0.22 -8.20
C LEU A 24 -13.35 1.14 -8.24
N VAL A 25 -12.90 2.11 -7.44
CA VAL A 25 -13.61 3.38 -7.19
C VAL A 25 -12.96 4.55 -7.94
N ARG A 26 -13.55 5.76 -7.90
CA ARG A 26 -12.94 6.97 -8.49
C ARG A 26 -11.61 7.28 -7.78
N PRO A 27 -10.55 7.69 -8.51
CA PRO A 27 -9.22 7.96 -7.96
C PRO A 27 -9.22 8.87 -6.73
N THR A 28 -10.00 9.95 -6.79
CA THR A 28 -10.10 10.94 -5.71
C THR A 28 -10.70 10.34 -4.44
N ALA A 29 -11.83 9.66 -4.57
CA ALA A 29 -12.50 9.01 -3.44
C ALA A 29 -11.64 7.88 -2.84
N ALA A 30 -10.98 7.08 -3.68
CA ALA A 30 -10.09 6.01 -3.22
C ALA A 30 -8.86 6.57 -2.48
N GLY A 31 -8.22 7.61 -3.03
CA GLY A 31 -7.07 8.27 -2.40
C GLY A 31 -7.42 8.91 -1.05
N MET A 32 -8.54 9.64 -0.96
CA MET A 32 -8.99 10.23 0.31
C MET A 32 -9.28 9.17 1.37
N THR A 33 -9.96 8.09 0.98
CA THR A 33 -10.24 6.97 1.89
C THR A 33 -8.93 6.33 2.37
N ALA A 34 -8.00 6.07 1.45
CA ALA A 34 -6.71 5.48 1.76
C ALA A 34 -5.78 6.38 2.59
N PHE A 35 -6.00 7.69 2.58
CA PHE A 35 -5.32 8.63 3.48
C PHE A 35 -5.92 8.62 4.90
N VAL A 36 -7.25 8.65 5.01
CA VAL A 36 -7.94 8.79 6.29
C VAL A 36 -7.90 7.50 7.10
N ILE A 37 -8.03 6.33 6.46
CA ILE A 37 -8.14 5.03 7.14
C ILE A 37 -6.90 4.72 8.01
N PRO A 38 -5.65 4.85 7.52
CA PRO A 38 -4.45 4.63 8.35
C PRO A 38 -4.37 5.55 9.56
N ILE A 39 -4.73 6.83 9.39
CA ILE A 39 -4.71 7.82 10.47
C ILE A 39 -5.80 7.51 11.49
N GLY A 40 -7.01 7.17 11.03
CA GLY A 40 -8.10 6.72 11.90
C GLY A 40 -7.70 5.47 12.69
N SER A 41 -7.12 4.47 12.02
CA SER A 41 -6.62 3.26 12.68
C SER A 41 -5.58 3.60 13.75
N ALA A 42 -4.64 4.51 13.47
CA ALA A 42 -3.64 4.99 14.43
C ALA A 42 -4.29 5.58 15.69
N LEU A 43 -5.32 6.41 15.50
CA LEU A 43 -6.05 7.07 16.59
C LEU A 43 -6.85 6.08 17.45
N PHE A 44 -7.52 5.11 16.83
CA PHE A 44 -8.40 4.17 17.55
C PHE A 44 -7.68 2.98 18.16
N THR A 45 -6.63 2.48 17.51
CA THR A 45 -5.97 1.22 17.89
C THR A 45 -4.53 1.41 18.37
N GLY A 46 -3.96 2.62 18.22
CA GLY A 46 -2.55 2.89 18.45
C GLY A 46 -1.62 2.33 17.35
N MET A 47 -2.19 1.65 16.34
CA MET A 47 -1.47 1.13 15.17
C MET A 47 -2.11 1.67 13.89
N PRO A 48 -1.33 2.28 12.99
CA PRO A 48 0.13 2.37 12.96
C PRO A 48 0.66 3.44 13.93
N PRO A 49 1.86 3.25 14.52
CA PRO A 49 2.41 4.22 15.45
C PRO A 49 2.70 5.56 14.74
N PHE A 50 2.49 6.66 15.47
CA PHE A 50 2.85 8.01 15.03
C PHE A 50 4.34 8.33 15.23
N HIS A 51 5.05 7.57 16.05
CA HIS A 51 6.50 7.71 16.28
C HIS A 51 7.19 6.33 16.20
N PRO A 52 8.10 6.10 15.22
CA PRO A 52 8.41 6.94 14.06
C PRO A 52 7.14 7.24 13.22
N PRO A 53 7.13 8.25 12.31
CA PRO A 53 5.92 8.73 11.63
C PRO A 53 5.42 7.80 10.51
N ILE A 54 5.29 6.52 10.85
CA ILE A 54 4.85 5.43 9.98
C ILE A 54 3.40 5.65 9.54
N ALA A 55 2.53 6.11 10.45
CA ALA A 55 1.13 6.40 10.11
C ALA A 55 1.00 7.43 8.98
N TRP A 56 1.80 8.51 9.01
CA TRP A 56 1.80 9.55 7.99
C TRP A 56 2.39 9.08 6.67
N VAL A 57 3.57 8.44 6.71
CA VAL A 57 4.23 7.90 5.51
C VAL A 57 3.32 6.88 4.82
N MET A 58 2.71 5.98 5.59
CA MET A 58 1.80 4.96 5.05
C MET A 58 0.50 5.57 4.51
N ALA A 59 -0.06 6.58 5.18
CA ALA A 59 -1.24 7.29 4.66
C ALA A 59 -0.97 7.93 3.30
N LEU A 60 0.19 8.59 3.14
CA LEU A 60 0.59 9.19 1.87
C LEU A 60 0.91 8.14 0.80
N GLU A 61 1.60 7.06 1.17
CA GLU A 61 1.89 5.94 0.27
C GLU A 61 0.60 5.31 -0.27
N LEU A 62 -0.33 4.95 0.63
CA LEU A 62 -1.60 4.30 0.27
C LEU A 62 -2.53 5.22 -0.51
N ALA A 63 -2.62 6.50 -0.12
CA ALA A 63 -3.38 7.50 -0.86
C ALA A 63 -2.89 7.61 -2.31
N SER A 64 -1.56 7.65 -2.49
CA SER A 64 -0.93 7.75 -3.81
C SER A 64 -1.17 6.47 -4.62
N MET A 65 -0.91 5.30 -4.04
CA MET A 65 -1.16 4.01 -4.68
C MET A 65 -2.63 3.87 -5.13
N ALA A 66 -3.58 4.20 -4.25
CA ALA A 66 -5.01 4.09 -4.53
C ALA A 66 -5.47 5.09 -5.59
N ALA A 67 -4.92 6.31 -5.59
CA ALA A 67 -5.23 7.33 -6.59
C ALA A 67 -4.72 6.96 -7.99
N ILE A 68 -3.52 6.39 -8.10
CA ILE A 68 -2.92 6.05 -9.40
C ILE A 68 -3.38 4.69 -9.95
N ALA A 69 -3.92 3.80 -9.12
CA ALA A 69 -4.32 2.44 -9.51
C ALA A 69 -5.28 2.39 -10.72
N ARG A 70 -6.43 3.07 -10.64
CA ARG A 70 -7.42 3.08 -11.73
C ARG A 70 -6.96 3.82 -12.99
N PRO A 71 -6.32 5.01 -12.91
CA PRO A 71 -5.73 5.66 -14.08
C PRO A 71 -4.70 4.77 -14.77
N MET A 72 -3.79 4.14 -14.01
CA MET A 72 -2.78 3.24 -14.55
C MET A 72 -3.42 2.02 -15.21
N ARG A 73 -4.46 1.44 -14.60
CA ARG A 73 -5.21 0.33 -15.21
C ARG A 73 -5.93 0.74 -16.49
N ARG A 74 -6.41 1.98 -16.59
CA ARG A 74 -7.03 2.51 -17.81
C ARG A 74 -6.01 2.79 -18.91
N ALA A 75 -4.84 3.32 -18.56
CA ALA A 75 -3.75 3.57 -19.51
C ALA A 75 -3.18 2.25 -20.06
N LEU A 76 -3.08 1.22 -19.22
CA LEU A 76 -2.50 -0.08 -19.55
C LEU A 76 -3.58 -1.14 -19.85
N ARG A 77 -4.72 -0.73 -20.42
CA ARG A 77 -5.84 -1.63 -20.72
C ARG A 77 -5.46 -2.83 -21.60
N GLY A 78 -4.47 -2.69 -22.48
CA GLY A 78 -3.97 -3.76 -23.34
C GLY A 78 -2.93 -4.68 -22.69
N LEU A 79 -2.59 -4.47 -21.41
CA LEU A 79 -1.59 -5.25 -20.69
C LEU A 79 -2.21 -6.02 -19.51
N PRO A 80 -1.54 -7.06 -19.01
CA PRO A 80 -1.99 -7.79 -17.84
C PRO A 80 -2.19 -6.87 -16.64
N SER A 81 -3.21 -7.14 -15.81
CA SER A 81 -3.46 -6.41 -14.55
C SER A 81 -2.26 -6.41 -13.60
N LEU A 82 -1.38 -7.41 -13.72
CA LEU A 82 -0.08 -7.49 -13.06
C LEU A 82 0.86 -6.32 -13.37
N VAL A 83 0.86 -5.79 -14.60
CA VAL A 83 1.77 -4.69 -14.98
C VAL A 83 1.32 -3.39 -14.31
N ALA A 84 0.02 -3.08 -14.37
CA ALA A 84 -0.54 -1.92 -13.69
C ALA A 84 -0.34 -2.01 -12.17
N LEU A 85 -0.57 -3.19 -11.58
CA LEU A 85 -0.33 -3.42 -10.16
C LEU A 85 1.15 -3.30 -9.79
N GLY A 86 2.04 -3.86 -10.59
CA GLY A 86 3.49 -3.76 -10.38
C GLY A 86 3.96 -2.30 -10.34
N LEU A 87 3.48 -1.45 -11.25
CA LEU A 87 3.79 -0.03 -11.24
C LEU A 87 3.23 0.69 -10.01
N VAL A 88 1.99 0.38 -9.61
CA VAL A 88 1.38 0.94 -8.39
C VAL A 88 2.21 0.58 -7.16
N LEU A 89 2.62 -0.68 -7.05
CA LEU A 89 3.45 -1.16 -5.95
C LEU A 89 4.84 -0.51 -5.98
N LEU A 90 5.47 -0.37 -7.14
CA LEU A 90 6.76 0.31 -7.30
C LEU A 90 6.69 1.76 -6.83
N VAL A 91 5.66 2.51 -7.24
CA VAL A 91 5.48 3.90 -6.81
C VAL A 91 5.34 3.99 -5.30
N GLY A 92 4.50 3.15 -4.69
CA GLY A 92 4.36 3.23 -3.25
C GLY A 92 5.60 2.72 -2.50
N ARG A 93 6.38 1.78 -3.03
CA ARG A 93 7.70 1.43 -2.46
C ARG A 93 8.68 2.59 -2.50
N ALA A 94 8.70 3.34 -3.61
CA ALA A 94 9.49 4.56 -3.70
C ALA A 94 9.02 5.58 -2.65
N LEU A 95 7.72 5.82 -2.53
CA LEU A 95 7.16 6.75 -1.54
C LEU A 95 7.43 6.32 -0.10
N ASN A 96 7.37 5.02 0.20
CA ASN A 96 7.70 4.48 1.51
C ASN A 96 9.18 4.74 1.84
N PHE A 97 10.07 4.41 0.91
CA PHE A 97 11.51 4.60 1.06
C PHE A 97 11.86 6.08 1.24
N TYR A 98 11.36 6.96 0.36
CA TYR A 98 11.57 8.41 0.47
C TYR A 98 10.93 9.00 1.72
N GLY A 99 9.70 8.60 2.04
CA GLY A 99 9.00 9.08 3.23
C GLY A 99 9.70 8.69 4.52
N MET A 100 10.20 7.45 4.61
CA MET A 100 10.99 6.99 5.75
C MET A 100 12.36 7.69 5.82
N LEU A 101 13.01 7.94 4.68
CA LEU A 101 14.27 8.69 4.62
C LEU A 101 14.09 10.13 5.12
N VAL A 102 13.05 10.82 4.65
CA VAL A 102 12.73 12.19 5.11
C VAL A 102 12.37 12.19 6.60
N ALA A 103 11.58 11.21 7.05
CA ALA A 103 11.26 11.04 8.46
C ALA A 103 12.50 10.82 9.34
N ALA A 104 13.43 9.97 8.91
CA ALA A 104 14.68 9.71 9.62
C ALA A 104 15.54 10.97 9.72
N ARG A 105 15.66 11.73 8.62
CA ARG A 105 16.38 13.01 8.58
C ARG A 105 15.79 14.08 9.49
N LEU A 106 14.46 14.17 9.57
CA LEU A 106 13.77 15.12 10.45
C LEU A 106 13.92 14.76 11.93
N MET A 107 14.08 13.47 12.28
CA MET A 107 14.19 13.00 13.68
C MET A 107 15.62 12.77 14.16
N GLY A 108 16.64 12.95 13.30
CA GLY A 108 18.06 12.76 13.67
C GLY A 108 18.43 11.32 14.06
N MET A 109 17.64 10.33 13.61
CA MET A 109 17.84 8.91 13.88
C MET A 109 18.76 8.28 12.82
N PRO A 110 19.51 7.19 13.13
CA PRO A 110 20.39 6.55 12.17
C PRO A 110 19.60 6.00 10.95
N ASP A 111 19.80 6.65 9.79
CA ASP A 111 19.15 6.43 8.50
C ASP A 111 19.09 4.94 8.05
N THR A 112 20.05 4.12 8.47
CA THR A 112 20.25 2.75 7.99
C THR A 112 19.40 1.70 8.70
N PHE A 113 19.01 1.91 9.96
CA PHE A 113 18.34 0.86 10.75
C PHE A 113 16.85 0.74 10.42
N THR A 114 16.17 1.87 10.15
CA THR A 114 14.73 1.90 9.89
C THR A 114 14.39 1.58 8.43
N ALA A 115 15.16 2.13 7.47
CA ALA A 115 14.90 1.93 6.04
C ALA A 115 15.20 0.48 5.59
N GLY A 116 16.27 -0.13 6.09
CA GLY A 116 16.66 -1.51 5.74
C GLY A 116 15.67 -2.56 6.25
N LEU A 117 15.19 -2.42 7.49
CA LEU A 117 14.19 -3.32 8.07
C LEU A 117 12.83 -3.18 7.39
N SER A 118 12.38 -1.96 7.09
CA SER A 118 11.14 -1.74 6.34
C SER A 118 11.20 -2.28 4.91
N PHE A 119 12.38 -2.25 4.28
CA PHE A 119 12.57 -2.85 2.96
C PHE A 119 12.45 -4.38 3.03
N LEU A 120 13.14 -5.03 3.98
CA LEU A 120 13.09 -6.49 4.17
C LEU A 120 11.71 -7.01 4.58
N LEU A 121 11.04 -6.34 5.52
CA LEU A 121 9.69 -6.71 5.98
C LEU A 121 8.59 -6.38 4.97
N GLY A 122 8.93 -5.59 3.96
CA GLY A 122 8.01 -5.14 2.93
C GLY A 122 7.72 -6.15 1.82
N TRP A 123 8.69 -7.01 1.51
CA TRP A 123 8.62 -8.00 0.43
C TRP A 123 7.47 -9.01 0.55
N PRO A 124 7.19 -9.60 1.73
CA PRO A 124 6.07 -10.54 1.87
C PRO A 124 4.73 -9.92 1.50
N GLY A 125 4.50 -8.65 1.86
CA GLY A 125 3.28 -7.92 1.53
C GLY A 125 3.15 -7.65 0.04
N VAL A 126 4.24 -7.32 -0.66
CA VAL A 126 4.26 -7.13 -2.13
C VAL A 126 3.92 -8.44 -2.84
N VAL A 127 4.56 -9.55 -2.44
CA VAL A 127 4.30 -10.88 -3.02
C VAL A 127 2.83 -11.25 -2.83
N LEU A 128 2.29 -11.04 -1.63
CA LEU A 128 0.88 -11.29 -1.36
C LEU A 128 -0.04 -10.44 -2.24
N MET A 129 0.21 -9.13 -2.37
CA MET A 129 -0.60 -8.24 -3.21
C MET A 129 -0.56 -8.68 -4.67
N LEU A 130 0.60 -9.08 -5.19
CA LEU A 130 0.76 -9.61 -6.55
C LEU A 130 -0.01 -10.91 -6.77
N VAL A 131 -0.14 -11.76 -5.76
CA VAL A 131 -0.89 -13.02 -5.85
C VAL A 131 -2.39 -12.80 -5.72
N VAL A 132 -2.84 -11.93 -4.79
CA VAL A 132 -4.25 -11.81 -4.41
C VAL A 132 -5.01 -10.79 -5.25
N ILE A 133 -4.42 -9.64 -5.59
CA ILE A 133 -5.17 -8.55 -6.26
C ILE A 133 -5.57 -8.92 -7.71
N PRO A 134 -4.72 -9.52 -8.56
CA PRO A 134 -5.10 -9.84 -9.94
C PRO A 134 -6.32 -10.78 -10.08
N PRO A 135 -6.43 -11.90 -9.34
CA PRO A 135 -7.61 -12.76 -9.44
C PRO A 135 -8.88 -12.07 -8.91
N VAL A 136 -8.77 -11.26 -7.85
CA VAL A 136 -9.92 -10.51 -7.33
C VAL A 136 -10.40 -9.48 -8.35
N LEU A 137 -9.49 -8.77 -9.02
CA LEU A 137 -9.86 -7.85 -10.10
C LEU A 137 -10.55 -8.56 -11.27
N ARG A 138 -10.08 -9.76 -11.65
CA ARG A 138 -10.72 -10.57 -12.69
C ARG A 138 -12.11 -11.10 -12.29
N ALA A 139 -12.33 -11.34 -11.00
CA ALA A 139 -13.63 -11.79 -10.49
C ALA A 139 -14.66 -10.64 -10.42
N VAL A 140 -14.19 -9.42 -10.15
CA VAL A 140 -15.04 -8.23 -10.04
C VAL A 140 -15.26 -7.53 -11.40
N GLU A 141 -14.31 -7.63 -12.33
CA GLU A 141 -14.48 -7.13 -13.69
C GLU A 141 -15.40 -8.08 -14.47
N PRO A 142 -16.57 -7.62 -14.98
CA PRO A 142 -17.43 -8.45 -15.79
C PRO A 142 -16.69 -8.92 -17.05
N LYS A 143 -16.86 -10.20 -17.42
CA LYS A 143 -16.17 -10.95 -18.50
C LYS A 143 -16.20 -10.33 -19.93
N GLY A 144 -16.64 -9.09 -20.12
CA GLY A 144 -16.88 -8.47 -21.44
C GLY A 144 -16.01 -7.26 -21.83
N LYS A 145 -14.88 -7.01 -21.16
CA LYS A 145 -13.96 -5.90 -21.54
C LYS A 145 -12.48 -6.31 -21.45
N GLN A 146 -12.13 -7.43 -22.06
CA GLN A 146 -10.76 -7.66 -22.54
C GLN A 146 -10.69 -7.21 -24.00
#